data_AF-A0A3D1CWS7-F1
#
_entry.id   AF-A0A3D1CWS7-F1
#
_cell.length_a   1.000
_cell.length_b   1.000
_cell.length_c   1.000
_cell.angle_alpha   90.00
_cell.angle_beta   90.00
_cell.angle_gamma   90.00
#
_symmetry.space_group_name_H-M   'P 1'
#
loop_
_entity.id
_entity.type
_entity.pdbx_description
1 polymer ?
#
loop_
_entity_poly.entity_id
_entity_poly.type
_entity_poly.pdbx_seq_one_letter_code
_entity_poly.pdbx_strand_id
1 'polypeptide(L)'
;MKQDEILKLKSAFLYILNKQRYIDQFHAFKILYFADREHLAKYGRRIIHDTFYAMENGPVPSNLYDTVKFKNGHLEKPQFYNAVAFKPILDSF
;
A
#
# COMPACT_ATOMS: atom_id res chain seq x y z
N MET A 1 -7.04 -2.22 9.93
CA MET A 1 -6.53 -3.53 9.48
C MET A 1 -6.08 -4.37 10.67
N LYS A 2 -6.23 -5.69 10.61
CA LYS A 2 -5.59 -6.63 11.55
C LYS A 2 -4.10 -6.78 11.19
N GLN A 3 -3.28 -7.28 12.12
CA GLN A 3 -1.83 -7.44 11.90
C GLN A 3 -1.50 -8.26 10.65
N ASP A 4 -2.18 -9.38 10.43
CA ASP A 4 -1.96 -10.24 9.25
C ASP A 4 -2.20 -9.52 7.92
N GLU A 5 -3.18 -8.62 7.90
CA GLU A 5 -3.50 -7.84 6.70
C GLU A 5 -2.40 -6.81 6.40
N ILE A 6 -1.78 -6.26 7.43
CA ILE A 6 -0.62 -5.37 7.27
C ILE A 6 0.57 -6.15 6.72
N LEU A 7 0.79 -7.38 7.20
CA LEU A 7 1.86 -8.24 6.69
C LEU A 7 1.63 -8.68 5.24
N LYS A 8 0.38 -8.94 4.84
CA LYS A 8 0.02 -9.18 3.43
C LYS A 8 0.28 -7.94 2.56
N LEU A 9 -0.14 -6.76 3.02
CA LEU A 9 0.10 -5.50 2.34
C LEU A 9 1.60 -5.24 2.15
N LYS A 10 2.39 -5.42 3.23
CA LYS A 10 3.86 -5.36 3.20
C LYS A 10 4.43 -6.28 2.12
N SER A 11 4.05 -7.56 2.18
CA SER A 11 4.58 -8.59 1.29
C SER A 11 4.26 -8.29 -0.18
N ALA A 12 3.01 -7.91 -0.48
CA ALA A 12 2.59 -7.57 -1.83
C ALA A 12 3.34 -6.34 -2.37
N PHE A 13 3.50 -5.30 -1.55
CA PHE A 13 4.19 -4.08 -1.96
C PHE A 13 5.69 -4.33 -2.18
N LEU A 14 6.37 -4.99 -1.24
CA LEU A 14 7.78 -5.34 -1.40
C LEU A 14 8.03 -6.28 -2.57
N TYR A 15 7.09 -7.20 -2.88
CA TYR A 15 7.19 -8.03 -4.06
C TYR A 15 7.21 -7.19 -5.34
N ILE A 16 6.33 -6.20 -5.47
CA ILE A 16 6.30 -5.28 -6.61
C ILE A 16 7.63 -4.53 -6.71
N LEU A 17 8.12 -3.96 -5.60
CA LEU A 17 9.40 -3.22 -5.58
C LEU A 17 10.58 -4.11 -5.98
N ASN A 18 10.65 -5.35 -5.48
CA ASN A 18 11.75 -6.29 -5.80
C ASN A 18 11.70 -6.82 -7.23
N LYS A 19 10.53 -6.81 -7.89
CA LYS A 19 10.39 -7.27 -9.28
C LYS A 19 10.75 -6.19 -10.31
N GLN A 20 10.82 -4.93 -9.91
CA GLN A 20 11.10 -3.81 -10.81
C GLN A 20 12.50 -3.27 -10.53
N ARG A 21 13.31 -3.10 -11.58
CA ARG A 21 14.68 -2.56 -11.43
C ARG A 21 14.66 -1.09 -11.00
N TYR A 22 13.72 -0.32 -11.53
CA TYR A 22 13.45 1.07 -11.17
C TYR A 22 11.94 1.28 -11.24
N ILE A 23 11.34 1.75 -10.14
CA ILE A 23 9.92 2.09 -10.08
C ILE A 23 9.72 3.20 -9.06
N ASP A 24 8.86 4.17 -9.39
CA ASP A 24 8.42 5.17 -8.43
C ASP A 24 7.18 4.70 -7.64
N GLN A 25 6.88 5.40 -6.55
CA GLN A 25 5.74 5.08 -5.68
C GLN A 25 4.41 5.15 -6.44
N PHE A 26 4.29 6.08 -7.38
CA PHE A 26 3.07 6.29 -8.15
C PHE A 26 2.71 5.04 -8.97
N HIS A 27 3.66 4.52 -9.75
CA HIS A 27 3.48 3.31 -10.55
C HIS A 27 3.30 2.07 -9.67
N ALA A 28 4.05 1.95 -8.56
CA ALA A 28 3.91 0.82 -7.65
C ALA A 28 2.48 0.73 -7.07
N PHE A 29 1.86 1.87 -6.74
CA PHE A 29 0.47 1.91 -6.29
C PHE A 29 -0.53 1.50 -7.38
N LYS A 30 -0.28 1.87 -8.65
CA LYS A 30 -1.15 1.44 -9.75
C LYS A 30 -1.09 -0.07 -9.97
N ILE A 31 0.12 -0.65 -9.94
CA ILE A 31 0.29 -2.10 -10.05
C ILE A 31 -0.48 -2.80 -8.94
N LEU A 32 -0.37 -2.32 -7.69
CA LEU A 32 -1.08 -2.90 -6.55
C LEU A 32 -2.60 -2.83 -6.72
N TYR A 33 -3.13 -1.69 -7.19
CA TYR A 33 -4.56 -1.53 -7.49
C TYR A 33 -5.05 -2.51 -8.56
N PHE A 34 -4.35 -2.57 -9.70
CA PHE A 34 -4.77 -3.41 -10.82
C PHE A 34 -4.70 -4.90 -10.46
N ALA A 35 -3.64 -5.33 -9.77
CA ALA A 35 -3.51 -6.69 -9.29
C ALA A 35 -4.65 -7.08 -8.34
N ASP A 36 -4.97 -6.22 -7.37
CA ASP A 36 -6.00 -6.47 -6.38
C ASP A 36 -7.41 -6.50 -7.01
N ARG A 37 -7.68 -5.60 -7.96
CA ARG A 37 -8.92 -5.56 -8.76
C ARG A 37 -9.10 -6.81 -9.62
N GLU A 38 -8.06 -7.23 -10.35
CA GLU A 38 -8.10 -8.41 -11.20
C GLU A 38 -8.27 -9.69 -10.39
N HIS A 39 -7.56 -9.81 -9.27
CA HIS A 39 -7.69 -10.94 -8.36
C HIS A 39 -9.08 -11.00 -7.73
N LEU A 40 -9.67 -9.84 -7.37
CA LEU A 40 -11.05 -9.78 -6.90
C LEU A 40 -12.03 -10.24 -7.98
N ALA A 41 -11.88 -9.75 -9.22
CA ALA A 41 -12.75 -10.13 -10.33
C ALA A 41 -12.67 -11.64 -10.65
N LYS A 42 -11.46 -12.22 -10.56
CA LYS A 42 -11.22 -13.63 -10.89
C LYS A 42 -11.59 -14.61 -9.78
N TYR A 43 -11.34 -14.24 -8.52
CA TYR A 43 -11.42 -15.16 -7.38
C TYR A 43 -12.41 -14.75 -6.29
N GLY A 44 -13.10 -13.60 -6.44
CA GLY A 44 -14.06 -13.11 -5.44
C GLY A 44 -13.42 -12.68 -4.12
N ARG A 45 -12.10 -12.50 -4.07
CA ARG A 45 -11.36 -12.08 -2.86
C ARG A 45 -10.23 -11.11 -3.18
N ARG A 46 -9.94 -10.20 -2.25
CA ARG A 46 -8.84 -9.25 -2.35
C ARG A 46 -7.49 -9.93 -2.06
N ILE A 47 -6.42 -9.44 -2.67
CA ILE A 47 -5.03 -9.72 -2.28
C ILE A 47 -4.71 -8.96 -0.98
N ILE A 48 -5.14 -7.71 -0.89
CA ILE A 48 -4.89 -6.82 0.25
C ILE A 48 -6.16 -6.12 0.71
N HIS A 49 -6.24 -5.79 1.99
CA HIS A 49 -7.35 -5.02 2.56
C HIS A 49 -6.97 -3.55 2.82
N ASP A 50 -6.33 -2.91 1.84
CA ASP A 50 -6.20 -1.45 1.81
C ASP A 50 -7.39 -0.83 1.07
N THR A 51 -7.74 0.39 1.46
CA THR A 51 -8.80 1.16 0.82
C THR A 51 -8.20 1.98 -0.30
N PHE A 52 -8.74 1.84 -1.51
CA PHE A 52 -8.32 2.63 -2.65
C PHE A 52 -9.25 3.83 -2.84
N TYR A 53 -8.67 5.03 -2.89
CA TYR A 53 -9.40 6.24 -3.27
C TYR A 53 -8.96 6.71 -4.65
N ALA A 54 -9.91 7.22 -5.43
CA ALA A 54 -9.62 7.90 -6.68
C ALA A 54 -9.09 9.31 -6.35
N MET A 55 -7.79 9.53 -6.59
CA MET A 55 -7.16 10.84 -6.50
C MET A 55 -6.97 11.42 -7.91
N GLU A 56 -6.49 12.66 -8.01
CA GLU A 56 -6.28 13.38 -9.28
C GLU A 56 -5.54 12.54 -10.33
N ASN A 57 -4.46 11.87 -9.90
CA ASN A 57 -3.64 11.03 -10.77
C ASN A 57 -4.05 9.54 -10.70
N GLY A 58 -5.30 9.23 -10.36
CA GLY A 58 -5.88 7.88 -10.32
C GLY A 58 -5.89 7.21 -8.94
N PRO A 59 -6.09 5.88 -8.86
CA PRO A 59 -6.31 5.17 -7.60
C PRO A 59 -5.04 5.11 -6.72
N VAL A 60 -5.22 5.25 -5.41
CA VAL A 60 -4.14 5.23 -4.42
C VAL A 60 -4.54 4.36 -3.22
N PRO A 61 -3.69 3.42 -2.76
CA PRO A 61 -3.91 2.67 -1.52
C PRO A 61 -3.70 3.60 -0.33
N SER A 62 -4.78 4.10 0.27
CA SER A 62 -4.70 5.23 1.21
C SER A 62 -3.84 4.96 2.43
N ASN A 63 -3.96 3.79 3.06
CA ASN A 63 -3.16 3.52 4.26
C ASN A 63 -1.67 3.42 3.91
N LEU A 64 -1.33 2.74 2.82
CA LEU A 64 0.05 2.65 2.35
C LEU A 64 0.60 4.02 1.91
N TYR A 65 -0.22 4.85 1.25
CA TYR A 65 0.18 6.18 0.82
C TYR A 65 0.49 7.10 2.00
N ASP A 66 -0.39 7.14 3.01
CA ASP A 66 -0.17 7.92 4.23
C ASP A 66 1.07 7.40 4.99
N THR A 67 1.28 6.08 5.03
CA THR A 67 2.48 5.44 5.60
C THR A 67 3.75 5.97 4.94
N VAL A 68 3.79 5.98 3.60
CA VAL A 68 4.96 6.42 2.82
C VAL A 68 5.19 7.92 2.96
N LYS A 69 4.11 8.73 2.94
CA LYS A 69 4.21 10.18 3.16
C LYS A 69 4.71 10.53 4.56
N PHE A 70 4.22 9.83 5.59
CA PHE A 70 4.69 10.01 6.96
C PHE A 70 6.18 9.70 7.08
N LYS A 71 6.64 8.60 6.47
CA LYS A 71 8.07 8.24 6.44
C LYS A 71 8.94 9.32 5.79
N ASN A 72 8.45 9.93 4.72
CA ASN A 72 9.18 10.97 3.99
C ASN A 72 9.09 12.35 4.65
N GLY A 73 8.43 12.48 5.82
CA GLY A 73 8.25 13.76 6.50
C GLY A 73 7.24 14.71 5.82
N HIS A 74 6.44 14.20 4.88
CA HIS A 74 5.45 15.00 4.12
C HIS A 74 4.06 14.99 4.76
N LEU A 75 3.87 14.27 5.87
CA LEU A 75 2.67 14.27 6.69
C LEU A 75 3.05 14.30 8.16
N GLU A 76 2.41 15.19 8.92
CA GLU A 76 2.33 15.01 10.38
C GLU A 76 1.53 13.74 10.67
N LYS A 77 1.82 13.08 11.81
CA LYS A 77 1.20 11.79 12.18
C LYS A 77 -0.33 11.89 12.04
N PRO A 78 -0.95 11.20 11.07
CA PRO A 78 -2.40 11.31 10.90
C PRO A 78 -3.11 10.82 12.16
N GLN A 79 -4.16 11.53 12.60
CA GLN A 79 -4.85 11.24 13.88
C GLN A 79 -5.38 9.80 13.96
N PHE A 80 -5.68 9.17 12.81
CA PHE A 80 -6.18 7.80 12.69
C PHE A 80 -5.11 6.78 12.24
N TYR A 81 -3.86 7.22 12.05
CA TYR A 81 -2.78 6.36 11.61
C TYR A 81 -2.10 5.69 12.79
N ASN A 82 -2.22 4.36 12.85
CA ASN A 82 -1.50 3.56 13.83
C ASN A 82 -0.07 3.29 13.34
N ALA A 83 0.84 4.23 13.57
CA ALA A 83 2.26 4.09 13.21
C ALA A 83 2.90 2.80 13.77
N VAL A 84 2.44 2.31 14.92
CA VAL A 84 2.94 1.06 15.51
C VAL A 84 2.55 -0.15 14.65
N ALA A 85 1.31 -0.18 14.17
CA ALA A 85 0.81 -1.28 13.33
C ALA A 85 1.52 -1.32 11.97
N PHE A 86 1.88 -0.16 11.39
CA PHE A 86 2.56 -0.04 10.10
C PHE A 86 4.09 -0.01 10.20
N LYS A 87 4.66 -0.04 11.41
CA LYS A 87 6.10 -0.16 11.65
C LYS A 87 6.76 -1.25 10.79
N PRO A 88 6.16 -2.46 10.62
CA PRO A 88 6.76 -3.48 9.77
C PRO A 88 6.94 -3.05 8.32
N ILE A 89 6.06 -2.20 7.78
CA ILE A 89 6.17 -1.65 6.42
C ILE A 89 7.23 -0.54 6.41
N LEU A 90 7.17 0.39 7.36
CA LEU A 90 8.10 1.51 7.48
C LEU A 90 9.57 1.07 7.52
N ASP A 91 9.86 0.00 8.26
CA ASP A 91 11.22 -0.51 8.45
C ASP A 91 11.76 -1.32 7.25
N SER A 92 10.98 -1.53 6.19
CA SER A 92 11.33 -2.46 5.10
C SER A 92 11.95 -1.83 3.85
N PHE A 93 12.09 -0.52 3.83
CA PHE A 93 12.67 0.26 2.74
C PHE A 93 13.22 1.56 3.32
#